data_AF-A0A537VV06-F1
#
_entry.id   AF-A0A537VV06-F1
#
_cell.length_a   1.000
_cell.length_b   1.000
_cell.length_c   1.000
_cell.angle_alpha   90.00
_cell.angle_beta   90.00
_cell.angle_gamma   90.00
#
_symmetry.space_group_name_H-M   'P 1'
#
loop_
_entity.id
_entity.type
_entity.pdbx_description
1 polymer ?
#
loop_
_entity_poly.entity_id
_entity_poly.type
_entity_poly.pdbx_seq_one_letter_code
_entity_poly.pdbx_strand_id
1 'polypeptide(L)'
;LMAGIRSTHDFLTVAAAAPLQIAGIAALGLPGEYYQQIRKEYAERRDLMLEVLAAAGFTADPPEGAYYVMADVTSLGFDDDVAAARHLVEDRGVATVPGSSFFSRPELGRHLLRFAFCKKLETLEAAGERLRLTR
;
A
#
# COMPACT_ATOMS: atom_id res chain seq x y z
N LEU A 1 5.92 31.61 4.38
CA LEU A 1 5.83 30.14 4.48
C LEU A 1 7.20 29.45 4.42
N MET A 2 7.99 29.62 3.35
CA MET A 2 9.28 28.92 3.18
C MET A 2 10.33 29.22 4.27
N ALA A 3 10.40 30.46 4.77
CA ALA A 3 11.36 30.82 5.82
C ALA A 3 11.14 30.04 7.13
N GLY A 4 9.89 29.85 7.55
CA GLY A 4 9.55 29.07 8.74
C GLY A 4 9.92 27.59 8.56
N ILE A 5 9.58 27.00 7.42
CA ILE A 5 9.92 25.60 7.09
C ILE A 5 11.43 25.37 7.13
N ARG A 6 12.23 26.27 6.53
CA ARG A 6 13.69 26.16 6.53
C ARG A 6 14.26 26.25 7.95
N SER A 7 13.78 27.21 8.75
CA SER A 7 14.22 27.33 10.14
C SER A 7 13.92 26.08 10.94
N THR A 8 12.71 25.52 10.82
CA THR A 8 12.35 24.26 11.49
C THR A 8 13.23 23.09 11.01
N HIS A 9 13.48 22.95 9.70
CA HIS A 9 14.34 21.89 9.16
C HIS A 9 15.78 21.98 9.68
N ASP A 10 16.32 23.19 9.76
CA ASP A 10 17.67 23.46 10.25
C ASP A 10 17.81 23.01 11.71
N PHE A 11 16.82 23.36 12.56
CA PHE A 11 16.83 22.97 13.97
C PHE A 11 16.48 21.50 14.25
N LEU A 12 15.79 20.80 13.35
CA LEU A 12 15.44 19.38 13.52
C LEU A 12 16.51 18.44 12.98
N THR A 13 17.08 18.76 11.81
CA THR A 13 17.94 17.84 11.07
C THR A 13 19.16 18.48 10.42
N VAL A 14 19.26 19.83 10.42
CA VAL A 14 20.27 20.64 9.73
C VAL A 14 20.26 20.48 8.21
N ALA A 15 20.49 19.26 7.70
CA ALA A 15 20.47 18.93 6.29
C ALA A 15 20.10 17.46 6.05
N ALA A 16 19.54 17.18 4.86
CA ALA A 16 19.47 15.81 4.35
C ALA A 16 20.87 15.24 4.06
N ALA A 17 21.01 13.91 4.05
CA ALA A 17 22.28 13.25 3.75
C ALA A 17 22.85 13.69 2.40
N ALA A 18 24.01 14.37 2.39
CA ALA A 18 24.58 14.98 1.20
C ALA A 18 24.79 14.00 0.02
N PRO A 19 25.26 12.74 0.23
CA PRO A 19 25.35 11.78 -0.87
C PRO A 19 23.99 11.46 -1.53
N LEU A 20 22.91 11.42 -0.75
CA LEU A 20 21.56 11.16 -1.28
C LEU A 20 20.98 12.38 -1.99
N GLN A 21 21.37 13.59 -1.61
CA GLN A 21 21.01 14.80 -2.38
C GLN A 21 21.64 14.77 -3.78
N ILE A 22 22.91 14.33 -3.89
CA ILE A 22 23.59 14.15 -5.18
C ILE A 22 22.88 13.07 -6.01
N ALA A 23 22.51 11.94 -5.40
CA ALA A 23 21.72 10.91 -6.07
C ALA A 23 20.34 11.43 -6.52
N GLY A 24 19.70 12.30 -5.73
CA GLY A 24 18.45 12.96 -6.09
C GLY A 24 18.58 13.84 -7.33
N ILE A 25 19.68 14.57 -7.48
CA ILE A 25 19.97 15.35 -8.71
C ILE A 25 20.05 14.41 -9.91
N ALA A 26 20.79 13.30 -9.79
CA ALA A 26 20.89 12.32 -10.86
C ALA A 26 19.53 11.71 -11.21
N ALA A 27 18.71 11.38 -10.20
CA ALA A 27 17.37 10.85 -10.40
C ALA A 27 16.46 11.85 -11.14
N LEU A 28 16.48 13.14 -10.77
CA LEU A 28 15.72 14.20 -11.45
C LEU A 28 16.13 14.43 -12.90
N GLY A 29 17.35 14.04 -13.28
CA GLY A 29 17.86 14.10 -14.64
C GLY A 29 17.56 12.86 -15.49
N LEU A 30 16.89 11.83 -14.93
CA LEU A 30 16.52 10.63 -15.67
C LEU A 30 15.50 10.94 -16.79
N PRO A 31 15.53 10.18 -17.90
CA PRO A 31 14.60 10.37 -19.00
C PRO A 31 13.15 10.09 -18.56
N GLY A 32 12.18 10.77 -19.18
CA GLY A 32 10.76 10.65 -18.80
C GLY A 32 10.23 9.21 -18.89
N GLU A 33 10.80 8.41 -19.78
CA GLU A 33 10.56 6.99 -19.99
C GLU A 33 10.76 6.17 -18.71
N TYR A 34 11.72 6.54 -17.86
CA TYR A 34 11.95 5.88 -16.58
C TYR A 34 10.69 5.95 -15.69
N TYR A 35 10.09 7.13 -15.59
CA TYR A 35 8.88 7.35 -14.78
C TYR A 35 7.63 6.78 -15.43
N GLN A 36 7.55 6.80 -16.77
CA GLN A 36 6.47 6.13 -17.50
C GLN A 36 6.50 4.62 -17.28
N GLN A 37 7.70 4.02 -17.27
CA GLN A 37 7.89 2.60 -17.00
C GLN A 37 7.45 2.25 -15.57
N ILE A 38 7.84 3.04 -14.55
CA ILE A 38 7.37 2.85 -13.18
C ILE A 38 5.83 2.90 -13.11
N ARG A 39 5.19 3.85 -13.79
CA ARG A 39 3.72 3.94 -13.82
C ARG A 39 3.08 2.69 -14.42
N LYS A 40 3.63 2.18 -15.52
CA LYS A 40 3.16 0.96 -16.17
C LYS A 40 3.30 -0.26 -15.25
N GLU A 41 4.47 -0.41 -14.63
CA GLU A 41 4.77 -1.48 -13.70
C GLU A 41 3.86 -1.51 -12.46
N TYR A 42 3.55 -0.34 -11.90
CA TYR A 42 2.62 -0.25 -10.78
C TYR A 42 1.15 -0.43 -11.20
N ALA A 43 0.78 -0.04 -12.43
CA ALA A 43 -0.55 -0.34 -12.96
C ALA A 43 -0.77 -1.86 -13.09
N GLU A 44 0.21 -2.59 -13.64
CA GLU A 44 0.17 -4.06 -13.73
C GLU A 44 0.01 -4.72 -12.35
N ARG A 45 0.80 -4.29 -11.37
CA ARG A 45 0.70 -4.80 -9.98
C ARG A 45 -0.62 -4.46 -9.31
N ARG A 46 -1.15 -3.25 -9.56
CA ARG A 46 -2.46 -2.83 -9.05
C ARG A 46 -3.55 -3.74 -9.61
N ASP A 47 -3.55 -3.94 -10.93
CA ASP A 47 -4.58 -4.72 -11.62
C ASP A 47 -4.56 -6.17 -11.13
N LEU A 48 -3.37 -6.78 -11.04
CA LEU A 48 -3.19 -8.11 -10.45
C LEU A 48 -3.68 -8.19 -8.98
N MET A 49 -3.37 -7.18 -8.15
CA MET A 49 -3.83 -7.16 -6.76
C MET A 49 -5.36 -7.07 -6.68
N LEU A 50 -6.00 -6.28 -7.53
CA LEU A 50 -7.47 -6.16 -7.57
C LEU A 50 -8.12 -7.49 -7.99
N GLU A 51 -7.55 -8.18 -8.98
CA GLU A 51 -8.00 -9.52 -9.39
C GLU A 51 -7.87 -10.52 -8.24
N VAL A 52 -6.73 -10.53 -7.54
CA VAL A 52 -6.49 -11.38 -6.37
C VAL A 52 -7.53 -11.13 -5.27
N LEU A 53 -7.79 -9.86 -4.94
CA LEU A 53 -8.73 -9.47 -3.90
C LEU A 53 -10.17 -9.87 -4.27
N ALA A 54 -10.58 -9.59 -5.50
CA ALA A 54 -11.90 -9.96 -6.00
C ALA A 54 -12.09 -11.49 -5.98
N ALA A 55 -11.10 -12.26 -6.43
CA ALA A 55 -11.14 -13.72 -6.42
C ALA A 55 -11.18 -14.31 -4.99
N ALA A 56 -10.59 -13.62 -4.02
CA ALA A 56 -10.65 -13.98 -2.60
C ALA A 56 -11.92 -13.49 -1.89
N GLY A 57 -12.81 -12.77 -2.58
CA GLY A 57 -14.09 -12.32 -2.05
C GLY A 57 -14.07 -10.95 -1.35
N PHE A 58 -12.96 -10.21 -1.42
CA PHE A 58 -12.92 -8.83 -0.93
C PHE A 58 -13.60 -7.89 -1.93
N THR A 59 -14.13 -6.77 -1.43
CA THR A 59 -14.58 -5.66 -2.28
C THR A 59 -13.58 -4.52 -2.19
N ALA A 60 -13.09 -4.00 -3.32
CA ALA A 60 -12.09 -2.93 -3.31
C ALA A 60 -12.29 -1.99 -4.50
N ASP A 61 -12.13 -0.68 -4.25
CA ASP A 61 -12.14 0.33 -5.31
C ASP A 61 -10.74 0.44 -5.94
N PRO A 62 -10.64 0.52 -7.29
CA PRO A 62 -9.36 0.71 -7.95
C PRO A 62 -8.68 2.02 -7.53
N PRO A 63 -7.44 2.00 -6.99
CA PRO A 63 -6.76 3.22 -6.62
C PRO A 63 -6.26 3.99 -7.85
N GLU A 64 -6.41 5.32 -7.81
CA GLU A 64 -5.93 6.24 -8.84
C GLU A 64 -4.41 6.53 -8.76
N GLY A 65 -3.77 6.15 -7.66
CA GLY A 65 -2.35 6.38 -7.43
C GLY A 65 -1.82 5.69 -6.17
N ALA A 66 -0.56 5.98 -5.83
CA ALA A 66 0.22 5.26 -4.82
C ALA A 66 0.34 3.75 -5.14
N TYR A 67 0.68 2.94 -4.14
CA TYR A 67 0.87 1.49 -4.27
C TYR A 67 0.07 0.69 -3.23
N TYR A 68 -1.08 1.23 -2.82
CA TYR A 68 -1.96 0.64 -1.82
C TYR A 68 -3.40 0.53 -2.33
N VAL A 69 -4.13 -0.47 -1.83
CA VAL A 69 -5.57 -0.61 -2.02
C VAL A 69 -6.24 -0.85 -0.67
N MET A 70 -7.37 -0.18 -0.45
CA MET A 70 -8.25 -0.42 0.69
C MET A 70 -9.31 -1.43 0.25
N ALA A 71 -9.43 -2.54 0.98
CA ALA A 71 -10.34 -3.63 0.67
C ALA A 71 -11.28 -3.88 1.84
N ASP A 72 -12.57 -3.91 1.56
CA ASP A 72 -13.64 -4.25 2.48
C ASP A 72 -13.64 -5.75 2.79
N VAL A 73 -13.79 -6.09 4.07
CA VAL A 73 -13.77 -7.46 4.59
C VAL A 73 -15.14 -7.98 5.05
N THR A 74 -16.20 -7.18 4.92
CA THR A 74 -17.55 -7.53 5.41
C THR A 74 -18.14 -8.73 4.68
N SER A 75 -17.87 -8.88 3.38
CA SER A 75 -18.24 -10.04 2.57
C SER A 75 -17.58 -11.34 3.04
N LEU A 76 -16.51 -11.25 3.82
CA LEU A 76 -15.79 -12.37 4.42
C LEU A 76 -16.26 -12.68 5.85
N GLY A 77 -17.26 -11.95 6.35
CA GLY A 77 -17.82 -12.13 7.69
C GLY A 77 -17.08 -11.40 8.81
N PHE A 78 -16.20 -10.45 8.48
CA PHE A 78 -15.49 -9.63 9.47
C PHE A 78 -16.12 -8.23 9.59
N ASP A 79 -16.23 -7.73 10.82
CA ASP A 79 -16.63 -6.36 11.17
C ASP A 79 -15.58 -5.63 12.04
N ASP A 80 -14.44 -6.29 12.25
CA ASP A 80 -13.26 -5.82 12.98
C ASP A 80 -12.02 -6.11 12.12
N ASP A 81 -11.42 -5.04 11.62
CA ASP A 81 -10.23 -5.05 10.76
C ASP A 81 -8.98 -5.55 11.48
N VAL A 82 -8.85 -5.32 12.79
CA VAL A 82 -7.72 -5.84 13.57
C VAL A 82 -7.84 -7.36 13.69
N ALA A 83 -9.03 -7.87 13.97
CA ALA A 83 -9.29 -9.30 14.01
C ALA A 83 -9.09 -9.94 12.63
N ALA A 84 -9.56 -9.30 11.56
CA ALA A 84 -9.37 -9.77 10.18
C ALA A 84 -7.88 -9.79 9.80
N ALA A 85 -7.12 -8.71 10.07
CA ALA A 85 -5.70 -8.65 9.78
C ALA A 85 -4.91 -9.74 10.51
N ARG A 86 -5.26 -9.98 11.78
CA ARG A 86 -4.67 -11.04 12.59
C ARG A 86 -4.98 -12.43 12.02
N HIS A 87 -6.24 -12.70 11.67
CA HIS A 87 -6.63 -13.96 11.03
C HIS A 87 -5.86 -14.19 9.73
N LEU A 88 -5.76 -13.20 8.86
CA LEU A 88 -5.04 -13.34 7.59
C LEU A 88 -3.55 -13.62 7.79
N VAL A 89 -2.89 -13.02 8.78
CA VAL A 89 -1.47 -13.29 9.01
C VAL A 89 -1.23 -14.62 9.72
N GLU A 90 -2.04 -14.99 10.70
CA GLU A 90 -1.89 -16.23 11.48
C GLU A 90 -2.28 -17.46 10.65
N ASP A 91 -3.44 -17.42 9.98
CA ASP A 91 -4.03 -18.59 9.34
C ASP A 91 -3.74 -18.67 7.83
N ARG A 92 -3.54 -17.52 7.18
CA ARG A 92 -3.24 -17.45 5.73
C ARG A 92 -1.81 -17.06 5.43
N GLY A 93 -1.04 -16.58 6.40
CA GLY A 93 0.32 -16.09 6.16
C GLY A 93 0.37 -14.86 5.24
N VAL A 94 -0.67 -14.01 5.26
CA VAL A 94 -0.75 -12.76 4.49
C VAL A 94 -0.94 -11.59 5.44
N ALA A 95 0.11 -10.78 5.59
CA ALA A 95 0.07 -9.59 6.45
C ALA A 95 -0.59 -8.41 5.74
N THR A 96 -1.48 -7.73 6.47
CA THR A 96 -2.21 -6.53 6.03
C THR A 96 -2.15 -5.45 7.12
N VAL A 97 -2.65 -4.25 6.83
CA VAL A 97 -2.75 -3.17 7.84
C VAL A 97 -4.22 -2.86 8.13
N PRO A 98 -4.66 -2.85 9.40
CA PRO A 98 -6.01 -2.46 9.79
C PRO A 98 -6.35 -1.05 9.29
N GLY A 99 -7.50 -0.91 8.62
CA GLY A 99 -7.98 0.35 8.07
C GLY A 99 -8.26 1.41 9.11
N SER A 100 -8.77 1.02 10.28
CA SER A 100 -9.08 1.87 11.43
C SER A 100 -7.90 2.75 11.88
N SER A 101 -6.66 2.30 11.67
CA SER A 101 -5.43 3.06 11.97
C SER A 101 -5.25 4.31 11.11
N PHE A 102 -5.97 4.43 10.00
CA PHE A 102 -5.92 5.59 9.08
C PHE A 102 -7.03 6.61 9.32
N PHE A 103 -7.94 6.36 10.27
CA PHE A 103 -9.07 7.26 10.54
C PHE A 103 -8.95 7.84 11.95
N SER A 104 -9.18 9.15 12.09
CA SER A 104 -9.30 9.79 13.41
C SER A 104 -10.50 9.27 14.21
N ARG A 105 -11.50 8.73 13.51
CA ARG A 105 -12.65 7.98 14.01
C ARG A 105 -12.54 6.53 13.55
N PRO A 106 -11.97 5.63 14.37
CA PRO A 106 -11.62 4.26 13.97
C PRO A 106 -12.79 3.47 13.37
N GLU A 107 -14.02 3.75 13.80
CA GLU A 107 -15.23 3.08 13.33
C GLU A 107 -15.48 3.26 11.82
N LEU A 108 -14.93 4.31 11.20
CA LEU A 108 -15.05 4.55 9.76
C LEU A 108 -14.16 3.62 8.92
N GLY A 109 -13.10 3.06 9.52
CA GLY A 109 -12.13 2.18 8.86
C GLY A 109 -12.19 0.72 9.30
N ARG A 110 -13.03 0.39 10.29
CA ARG A 110 -13.08 -0.93 10.96
C ARG A 110 -13.42 -2.11 10.05
N HIS A 111 -13.94 -1.84 8.85
CA HIS A 111 -14.34 -2.84 7.87
C HIS A 111 -13.34 -2.92 6.70
N LEU A 112 -12.22 -2.22 6.79
CA LEU A 112 -11.24 -2.11 5.70
C LEU A 112 -9.89 -2.68 6.11
N LEU A 113 -9.22 -3.33 5.17
CA LEU A 113 -7.80 -3.67 5.26
C LEU A 113 -7.03 -2.96 4.15
N ARG A 114 -5.84 -2.46 4.47
CA ARG A 114 -4.91 -1.91 3.48
C ARG A 114 -3.90 -2.95 3.03
N PHE A 115 -3.89 -3.22 1.73
CA PHE A 115 -2.89 -4.05 1.06
C PHE A 115 -1.89 -3.17 0.32
N ALA A 116 -0.62 -3.59 0.27
CA ALA A 116 0.44 -2.90 -0.47
C ALA A 116 0.92 -3.79 -1.62
N PHE A 117 0.82 -3.29 -2.85
CA PHE A 117 1.20 -4.04 -4.06
C PHE A 117 2.57 -3.65 -4.63
N CYS A 118 3.38 -2.90 -3.88
CA CYS A 118 4.80 -2.62 -4.19
C CYS A 118 5.70 -3.84 -3.96
N LYS A 119 5.34 -4.98 -4.56
CA LYS A 119 6.01 -6.28 -4.43
C LYS A 119 6.38 -6.81 -5.82
N LYS A 120 7.10 -7.94 -5.87
CA LYS A 120 7.26 -8.67 -7.12
C LYS A 120 5.93 -9.33 -7.50
N LEU A 121 5.70 -9.57 -8.79
CA LEU A 121 4.46 -10.19 -9.28
C LEU A 121 4.25 -11.57 -8.63
N GLU A 122 5.32 -12.36 -8.51
CA GLU A 122 5.25 -13.70 -7.91
C GLU A 122 4.85 -13.66 -6.43
N THR A 123 5.13 -12.54 -5.74
CA THR A 123 4.67 -12.34 -4.35
C THR A 123 3.16 -12.07 -4.29
N LEU A 124 2.62 -11.33 -5.27
CA LEU A 124 1.19 -11.04 -5.34
C LEU A 124 0.40 -12.29 -5.73
N GLU A 125 0.91 -13.07 -6.68
CA GLU A 125 0.35 -14.38 -7.05
C GLU A 125 0.34 -15.35 -5.86
N ALA A 126 1.46 -15.46 -5.14
CA ALA A 126 1.52 -16.29 -3.94
C ALA A 126 0.57 -15.83 -2.82
N ALA A 127 0.33 -14.52 -2.70
CA ALA A 127 -0.68 -14.00 -1.78
C ALA A 127 -2.09 -14.40 -2.23
N GLY A 128 -2.39 -14.34 -3.52
CA GLY A 128 -3.67 -14.82 -4.07
C GLY A 128 -3.93 -16.28 -3.74
N GLU A 129 -2.92 -17.13 -3.88
CA GLU A 129 -3.04 -18.57 -3.62
C GLU A 129 -3.34 -18.88 -2.15
N ARG A 130 -2.82 -18.06 -1.24
CA ARG A 130 -3.09 -18.15 0.21
C ARG A 130 -4.45 -17.61 0.60
N LEU A 131 -4.91 -16.57 -0.10
CA LEU A 131 -6.20 -15.91 0.16
C LEU A 131 -7.39 -16.67 -0.43
N ARG A 132 -7.18 -17.57 -1.39
CA ARG A 132 -8.27 -18.42 -1.93
C ARG A 132 -8.98 -19.15 -0.79
N LEU A 133 -10.30 -19.05 -0.80
CA LEU A 133 -11.16 -19.79 0.11
C LEU A 133 -11.17 -21.27 -0.34
N THR A 134 -10.50 -22.15 0.40
CA THR A 134 -10.85 -23.56 0.36
C THR A 134 -12.25 -23.66 0.95
N ARG A 135 -13.24 -23.94 0.10
CA ARG A 135 -14.58 -24.35 0.57
C ARG A 135 -14.50 -25.67 1.31
#